data_AF-A0A2V2BIX5-F1
#
_entry.id   AF-A0A2V2BIX5-F1
#
_cell.length_a   1.000
_cell.length_b   1.000
_cell.length_c   1.000
_cell.angle_alpha   90.00
_cell.angle_beta   90.00
_cell.angle_gamma   90.00
#
_symmetry.space_group_name_H-M   'P 1'
#
loop_
_entity.id
_entity.type
_entity.pdbx_description
1 polymer ?
#
loop_
_entity_poly.entity_id
_entity_poly.type
_entity_poly.pdbx_seq_one_letter_code
_entity_poly.pdbx_strand_id
1 'polypeptide(L)'
;MQEQNKPNSDAFQQDLSHQNILVAAANPLINAIPQIRHSVSHDDPARLRQQLIDQIRRFELACQQSGLSYEVIVGARYCLCTALDEAAALTPWGSRGVWTSNGLLVTFHNETWGGEKFFQLLAKLSQNPRQHILLLELIYFCLLLGFEGRYRVLDNGRSQLDTIKQRLLQMIRSVRGSFAAALSPHPTDQPVLRKLWRPMIPLWACAALAGLAACLFYIVLNWRLGDYTSPVLAKIYQTTLPEVQIRNPAPPPPPSLNLKSFLKPEIDEGLVAVRDEADQSVVTLKGDGLFASGSTEIRGRYDAVIQRIAEAMNNVSGKILVVGYSDNVPIRSARFASNYELSLARAQSVQTVLQKQLAKPSRVKAEGRGETHPLVPNNSAENRARNRRVEITLQVAPDTTQAELNGLARGN
;
A
#
# COMPACT_ATOMS: atom_id res chain seq x y z
N MET A 1 49.13 55.56 -1.74
CA MET A 1 47.76 55.86 -1.26
C MET A 1 47.01 54.54 -1.21
N GLN A 2 47.03 53.88 -0.05
CA GLN A 2 46.24 52.69 0.23
C GLN A 2 45.01 53.16 1.01
N GLU A 3 43.86 53.25 0.35
CA GLU A 3 42.59 53.44 1.05
C GLU A 3 42.18 52.11 1.70
N GLN A 4 42.21 52.11 3.03
CA GLN A 4 41.66 51.07 3.87
C GLN A 4 40.15 51.02 3.69
N ASN A 5 39.66 49.99 3.00
CA ASN A 5 38.26 49.65 2.93
C ASN A 5 37.83 49.03 4.28
N LYS A 6 37.40 49.87 5.21
CA LYS A 6 36.77 49.45 6.46
C LYS A 6 35.37 48.92 6.12
N PRO A 7 35.00 47.67 6.47
CA PRO A 7 33.64 47.20 6.26
C PRO A 7 32.68 48.03 7.12
N ASN A 8 31.66 48.56 6.47
CA ASN A 8 30.63 49.43 7.02
C ASN A 8 29.75 48.64 8.01
N SER A 9 30.22 48.49 9.26
CA SER A 9 29.52 47.78 10.34
C SER A 9 28.15 48.38 10.67
N ASP A 10 27.99 49.68 10.43
CA ASP A 10 26.78 50.43 10.77
C ASP A 10 25.63 50.14 9.81
N ALA A 11 25.92 49.86 8.53
CA ALA A 11 24.92 49.47 7.54
C ALA A 11 24.33 48.07 7.82
N PHE A 12 25.16 47.14 8.30
CA PHE A 12 24.72 45.79 8.66
C PHE A 12 23.92 45.77 9.99
N GLN A 13 24.27 46.65 10.93
CA GLN A 13 23.49 46.86 12.16
C GLN A 13 22.16 47.59 11.91
N GLN A 14 22.11 48.52 10.95
CA GLN A 14 20.85 49.14 10.52
C GLN A 14 19.91 48.15 9.83
N ASP A 15 20.41 47.24 8.99
CA ASP A 15 19.58 46.22 8.32
C ASP A 15 18.92 45.27 9.34
N LEU A 16 19.64 44.88 10.38
CA LEU A 16 19.11 44.10 11.52
C LEU A 16 18.05 44.87 12.33
N SER A 17 18.13 46.20 12.40
CA SER A 17 17.13 47.03 13.10
C SER A 17 15.79 47.17 12.35
N HIS A 18 15.80 46.91 11.04
CA HIS A 18 14.60 46.96 10.18
C HIS A 18 13.90 45.62 10.01
N GLN A 19 14.54 44.50 10.36
CA GLN A 19 13.95 43.18 10.21
C GLN A 19 13.02 42.85 11.38
N ASN A 20 11.77 42.53 11.07
CA ASN A 20 10.82 42.04 12.05
C ASN A 20 11.18 40.61 12.46
N ILE A 21 11.77 40.47 13.66
CA ILE A 21 12.21 39.19 14.23
C ILE A 21 11.05 38.19 14.38
N LEU A 22 9.85 38.68 14.70
CA LEU A 22 8.65 37.83 14.83
C LEU A 22 8.24 37.23 13.47
N VAL A 23 8.23 38.05 12.41
CA VAL A 23 7.95 37.59 11.04
C VAL A 23 9.06 36.66 10.55
N ALA A 24 10.33 36.99 10.82
CA ALA A 24 11.46 36.15 10.46
C ALA A 24 11.36 34.75 11.08
N ALA A 25 10.99 34.66 12.36
CA ALA A 25 10.74 33.38 13.04
C ALA A 25 9.53 32.64 12.45
N ALA A 26 8.50 33.36 12.01
CA ALA A 26 7.28 32.80 11.44
C ALA A 26 7.39 32.38 9.96
N ASN A 27 8.49 32.70 9.28
CA ASN A 27 8.67 32.45 7.83
C ASN A 27 8.27 31.04 7.36
N PRO A 28 8.66 29.94 8.02
CA PRO A 28 8.26 28.60 7.59
C PRO A 28 6.74 28.39 7.60
N LEU A 29 6.05 28.96 8.60
CA LEU A 29 4.59 28.89 8.75
C LEU A 29 3.87 29.78 7.74
N ILE A 30 4.37 31.00 7.55
CA ILE A 30 3.86 31.97 6.57
C ILE A 30 3.95 31.41 5.15
N ASN A 31 5.08 30.79 4.79
CA ASN A 31 5.28 30.17 3.47
C ASN A 31 4.39 28.94 3.25
N ALA A 32 3.97 28.26 4.32
CA ALA A 32 3.05 27.13 4.22
C ALA A 32 1.62 27.55 3.84
N ILE A 33 1.17 28.76 4.22
CA ILE A 33 -0.19 29.27 3.94
C ILE A 33 -0.54 29.18 2.44
N PRO A 34 0.21 29.78 1.49
CA PRO A 34 -0.13 29.71 0.07
C PRO A 34 0.07 28.31 -0.51
N GLN A 35 1.00 27.52 0.01
CA GLN A 35 1.24 26.15 -0.45
C GLN A 35 0.04 25.26 -0.13
N ILE A 36 -0.47 25.35 1.11
CA ILE A 36 -1.67 24.63 1.56
C ILE A 36 -2.88 25.06 0.74
N ARG A 37 -3.10 26.37 0.59
CA ARG A 37 -4.27 26.91 -0.12
C ARG A 37 -4.37 26.45 -1.58
N HIS A 38 -3.25 26.31 -2.27
CA HIS A 38 -3.21 25.86 -3.67
C HIS A 38 -3.11 24.33 -3.82
N SER A 39 -3.07 23.57 -2.73
CA SER A 39 -3.02 22.11 -2.78
C SER A 39 -4.42 21.52 -2.98
N VAL A 40 -4.68 21.02 -4.20
CA VAL A 40 -5.97 20.38 -4.54
C VAL A 40 -6.11 19.01 -3.87
N SER A 41 -5.00 18.29 -3.71
CA SER A 41 -4.89 17.01 -3.01
C SER A 41 -3.67 16.99 -2.10
N HIS A 42 -3.73 16.20 -1.02
CA HIS A 42 -2.59 15.95 -0.14
C HIS A 42 -2.62 14.50 0.33
N ASP A 43 -1.51 13.79 0.19
CA ASP A 43 -1.44 12.34 0.42
C ASP A 43 -1.66 11.97 1.90
N ASP A 44 -1.21 12.83 2.83
CA ASP A 44 -1.35 12.60 4.26
C ASP A 44 -1.58 13.93 5.04
N PRO A 45 -2.84 14.41 5.13
CA PRO A 45 -3.18 15.62 5.89
C PRO A 45 -2.82 15.54 7.38
N ALA A 46 -2.78 14.34 7.96
CA ALA A 46 -2.44 14.15 9.37
C ALA A 46 -0.96 14.41 9.62
N ARG A 47 -0.08 13.95 8.72
CA ARG A 47 1.36 14.24 8.78
C ARG A 47 1.67 15.72 8.58
N LEU A 48 1.02 16.38 7.62
CA LEU A 48 1.15 17.83 7.43
C LEU A 48 0.78 18.59 8.71
N ARG A 49 -0.33 18.21 9.35
CA ARG A 49 -0.74 18.80 10.63
C ARG A 49 0.34 18.65 11.69
N GLN A 50 0.90 17.45 11.86
CA GLN A 50 1.98 17.22 12.84
C GLN A 50 3.21 18.08 12.53
N GLN A 51 3.59 18.20 11.26
CA GLN A 51 4.68 19.08 10.84
C GLN A 51 4.41 20.54 11.23
N LEU A 52 3.19 21.05 11.02
CA LEU A 52 2.84 22.42 11.41
C LEU A 52 2.83 22.62 12.93
N ILE A 53 2.39 21.63 13.71
CA ILE A 53 2.48 21.67 15.18
C ILE A 53 3.93 21.81 15.63
N ASP A 54 4.84 21.02 15.04
CA ASP A 54 6.26 21.11 15.36
C ASP A 54 6.88 22.44 14.92
N GLN A 55 6.47 22.98 13.78
CA GLN A 55 6.91 24.31 13.33
C GLN A 55 6.39 25.43 14.24
N ILE A 56 5.16 25.35 14.75
CA ILE A 56 4.64 26.31 15.75
C ILE A 56 5.47 26.25 17.04
N ARG A 57 5.80 25.05 17.53
CA ARG A 57 6.65 24.90 18.71
C ARG A 57 8.05 25.48 18.49
N ARG A 58 8.64 25.27 17.31
CA ARG A 58 9.94 25.87 16.94
C ARG A 58 9.86 27.39 16.85
N PHE A 59 8.77 27.92 16.29
CA PHE A 59 8.50 29.35 16.26
C PHE A 59 8.44 29.95 17.66
N GLU A 60 7.73 29.33 18.60
CA GLU A 60 7.67 29.78 20.00
C GLU A 60 9.05 29.81 20.64
N LEU A 61 9.83 28.73 20.50
CA LEU A 61 11.19 28.64 21.03
C LEU A 61 12.10 29.72 20.45
N ALA A 62 12.04 29.95 19.14
CA ALA A 62 12.84 30.99 18.47
C ALA A 62 12.49 32.40 18.98
N CYS A 63 11.19 32.67 19.22
CA CYS A 63 10.74 33.94 19.77
C CYS A 63 11.18 34.14 21.22
N GLN A 64 11.11 33.08 22.04
CA GLN A 64 11.58 33.12 23.44
C GLN A 64 13.09 33.39 23.51
N GLN A 65 13.88 32.71 22.66
CA GLN A 65 15.33 32.93 22.57
C GLN A 65 15.68 34.36 22.12
N SER A 66 14.81 34.97 21.31
CA SER A 66 14.95 36.35 20.85
C SER A 66 14.46 37.39 21.86
N GLY A 67 14.03 36.97 23.07
CA GLY A 67 13.60 37.86 24.14
C GLY A 67 12.23 38.51 23.95
N LEU A 68 11.38 37.97 23.07
CA LEU A 68 10.03 38.50 22.86
C LEU A 68 9.11 38.18 24.04
N SER A 69 8.21 39.11 24.37
CA SER A 69 7.28 38.92 25.49
C SER A 69 6.28 37.81 25.21
N TYR A 70 5.88 37.09 26.26
CA TYR A 70 4.93 35.98 26.16
C TYR A 70 3.61 36.40 25.47
N GLU A 71 3.10 37.60 25.75
CA GLU A 71 1.87 38.12 25.12
C GLU A 71 1.99 38.24 23.60
N VAL A 72 3.15 38.70 23.09
CA VAL A 72 3.42 38.82 21.65
C VAL A 72 3.49 37.43 21.02
N ILE A 73 4.14 36.47 21.68
CA ILE A 73 4.28 35.09 21.20
C ILE A 73 2.92 34.40 21.11
N VAL A 74 2.09 34.52 22.15
CA VAL A 74 0.75 33.92 22.18
C VAL A 74 -0.16 34.56 21.13
N GLY A 75 -0.12 35.88 20.98
CA GLY A 75 -0.89 36.59 19.95
C GLY A 75 -0.46 36.18 18.53
N ALA A 76 0.85 36.06 18.29
CA ALA A 76 1.39 35.63 17.01
C ALA A 76 1.01 34.19 16.67
N ARG A 77 1.14 33.28 17.65
CA ARG A 77 0.72 31.87 17.51
C ARG A 77 -0.77 31.79 17.18
N TYR A 78 -1.61 32.55 17.87
CA TYR A 78 -3.04 32.60 17.60
C TYR A 78 -3.31 32.99 16.14
N CYS A 79 -2.68 34.07 15.67
CA CYS A 79 -2.82 34.55 14.30
C CYS A 79 -2.37 33.51 13.25
N LEU A 80 -1.23 32.86 13.49
CA LEU A 80 -0.68 31.84 12.59
C LEU A 80 -1.55 30.57 12.55
N CYS A 81 -1.97 30.05 13.71
CA CYS A 81 -2.88 28.92 13.79
C CYS A 81 -4.19 29.20 13.05
N THR A 82 -4.78 30.38 13.28
CA THR A 82 -6.04 30.78 12.63
C THR A 82 -5.88 30.88 11.11
N ALA A 83 -4.79 31.46 10.62
CA ALA A 83 -4.55 31.62 9.19
C ALA A 83 -4.25 30.28 8.48
N LEU A 84 -3.47 29.41 9.11
CA LEU A 84 -3.16 28.07 8.58
C LEU A 84 -4.40 27.17 8.59
N ASP A 85 -5.21 27.23 9.65
CA ASP A 85 -6.45 26.47 9.72
C ASP A 85 -7.46 26.89 8.65
N GLU A 86 -7.59 28.19 8.40
CA GLU A 86 -8.43 28.68 7.30
C GLU A 86 -7.88 28.24 5.94
N ALA A 87 -6.56 28.33 5.72
CA ALA A 87 -5.94 27.89 4.47
C ALA A 87 -6.23 26.41 4.19
N ALA A 88 -6.14 25.54 5.19
CA ALA A 88 -6.48 24.14 5.07
C ALA A 88 -7.99 23.92 4.89
N ALA A 89 -8.84 24.62 5.63
CA ALA A 89 -10.29 24.50 5.54
C ALA A 89 -10.85 24.88 4.16
N LEU A 90 -10.15 25.73 3.42
CA LEU A 90 -10.49 26.12 2.04
C LEU A 90 -10.09 25.08 0.98
N THR A 91 -9.43 23.99 1.36
CA THR A 91 -9.07 22.90 0.44
C THR A 91 -10.13 21.78 0.42
N PRO A 92 -10.21 20.98 -0.67
CA PRO A 92 -11.12 19.84 -0.73
C PRO A 92 -10.86 18.77 0.34
N TRP A 93 -9.59 18.57 0.72
CA TRP A 93 -9.18 17.57 1.71
C TRP A 93 -9.29 18.06 3.15
N GLY A 94 -9.12 19.36 3.41
CA GLY A 94 -9.22 19.92 4.75
C GLY A 94 -10.66 19.97 5.28
N SER A 95 -11.64 20.21 4.40
CA SER A 95 -13.07 20.25 4.78
C SER A 95 -13.69 18.89 5.12
N ARG A 96 -13.09 17.78 4.66
CA ARG A 96 -13.62 16.40 4.80
C ARG A 96 -12.79 15.49 5.71
N GLY A 97 -11.73 16.01 6.33
CA GLY A 97 -10.69 15.21 6.98
C GLY A 97 -10.43 15.57 8.45
N VAL A 98 -9.22 15.21 8.90
CA VAL A 98 -8.72 15.38 10.28
C VAL A 98 -8.73 16.84 10.75
N TRP A 99 -8.74 17.80 9.82
CA TRP A 99 -8.60 19.23 10.11
C TRP A 99 -9.83 19.85 10.80
N THR A 100 -11.04 19.38 10.50
CA THR A 100 -12.29 19.98 10.99
C THR A 100 -12.46 19.90 12.51
N SER A 101 -12.03 18.79 13.12
CA SER A 101 -12.14 18.58 14.57
C SER A 101 -10.85 18.79 15.35
N ASN A 102 -9.70 18.81 14.67
CA ASN A 102 -8.38 18.88 15.31
C ASN A 102 -7.50 19.99 14.72
N GLY A 103 -8.06 21.14 14.35
CA GLY A 103 -7.27 22.28 13.85
C GLY A 103 -6.12 22.70 14.79
N LEU A 104 -5.16 23.45 14.26
CA LEU A 104 -4.05 23.99 15.04
C LEU A 104 -4.54 24.91 16.15
N LEU A 105 -5.58 25.71 15.89
CA LEU A 105 -6.18 26.61 16.87
C LEU A 105 -6.81 25.84 18.03
N VAL A 106 -7.50 24.73 17.76
CA VAL A 106 -8.02 23.82 18.80
C VAL A 106 -6.87 23.26 19.64
N THR A 107 -5.78 22.86 18.97
CA THR A 107 -4.63 22.23 19.61
C THR A 107 -3.89 23.17 20.57
N PHE A 108 -3.69 24.44 20.19
CA PHE A 108 -2.86 25.39 20.95
C PHE A 108 -3.65 26.39 21.81
N HIS A 109 -4.91 26.64 21.47
CA HIS A 109 -5.75 27.65 22.12
C HIS A 109 -7.10 27.11 22.58
N ASN A 110 -7.41 25.83 22.33
CA ASN A 110 -8.69 25.20 22.68
C ASN A 110 -9.90 25.97 22.10
N GLU A 111 -9.74 26.52 20.89
CA GLU A 111 -10.76 27.29 20.19
C GLU A 111 -10.97 26.74 18.78
N THR A 112 -12.24 26.64 18.35
CA THR A 112 -12.63 26.10 17.04
C THR A 112 -12.81 27.16 15.95
N TRP A 113 -13.00 28.43 16.33
CA TRP A 113 -13.21 29.52 15.38
C TRP A 113 -12.49 30.79 15.82
N GLY A 114 -11.39 31.11 15.13
CA GLY A 114 -10.57 32.30 15.42
C GLY A 114 -10.82 33.50 14.53
N GLY A 115 -11.65 33.34 13.49
CA GLY A 115 -11.85 34.33 12.43
C GLY A 115 -12.37 35.69 12.92
N GLU A 116 -13.09 35.76 14.03
CA GLU A 116 -13.52 37.03 14.64
C GLU A 116 -12.49 37.60 15.61
N LYS A 117 -12.01 36.76 16.54
CA LYS A 117 -11.00 37.15 17.54
C LYS A 117 -9.70 37.66 16.91
N PHE A 118 -9.32 37.15 15.73
CA PHE A 118 -8.22 37.70 14.96
C PHE A 118 -8.39 39.21 14.69
N PHE A 119 -9.56 39.63 14.24
CA PHE A 119 -9.84 41.05 13.97
C PHE A 119 -10.11 41.86 15.24
N GLN A 120 -10.63 41.24 16.31
CA GLN A 120 -10.71 41.89 17.63
C GLN A 120 -9.31 42.18 18.18
N LEU A 121 -8.37 41.23 18.02
CA LEU A 121 -6.96 41.41 18.37
C LEU A 121 -6.33 42.52 17.51
N LEU A 122 -6.54 42.50 16.18
CA LEU A 122 -6.09 43.58 15.31
C LEU A 122 -6.59 44.96 15.77
N ALA A 123 -7.88 45.07 16.10
CA ALA A 123 -8.47 46.31 16.59
C ALA A 123 -7.85 46.78 17.91
N LYS A 124 -7.59 45.86 18.85
CA LYS A 124 -6.92 46.16 20.14
C LYS A 124 -5.48 46.64 19.92
N LEU A 125 -4.69 45.92 19.12
CA LEU A 125 -3.29 46.26 18.85
C LEU A 125 -3.14 47.58 18.08
N SER A 126 -4.11 47.90 17.23
CA SER A 126 -4.17 49.15 16.46
C SER A 126 -4.30 50.40 17.34
N GLN A 127 -4.69 50.26 18.61
CA GLN A 127 -4.76 51.38 19.55
C GLN A 127 -3.37 51.89 19.94
N ASN A 128 -2.36 51.02 19.99
CA ASN A 128 -0.98 51.34 20.36
C ASN A 128 0.02 50.76 19.34
N PRO A 129 0.05 51.25 18.09
CA PRO A 129 0.75 50.58 16.99
C PRO A 129 2.27 50.59 17.14
N ARG A 130 2.85 51.59 17.82
CA ARG A 130 4.29 51.63 18.12
C ARG A 130 4.73 50.48 19.01
N GLN A 131 3.93 50.13 20.01
CA GLN A 131 4.23 49.04 20.95
C GLN A 131 4.02 47.67 20.32
N HIS A 132 3.07 47.54 19.40
CA HIS A 132 2.65 46.26 18.82
C HIS A 132 3.07 46.08 17.36
N ILE A 133 4.04 46.85 16.89
CA ILE A 133 4.41 46.91 15.47
C ILE A 133 4.76 45.54 14.89
N LEU A 134 5.47 44.72 15.66
CA LEU A 134 5.89 43.39 15.22
C LEU A 134 4.71 42.48 14.90
N LEU A 135 3.68 42.49 15.75
CA LEU A 135 2.49 41.66 15.61
C LEU A 135 1.53 42.21 14.54
N LEU A 136 1.44 43.54 14.41
CA LEU A 136 0.69 44.19 13.34
C LEU A 136 1.24 43.84 11.95
N GLU A 137 2.56 43.82 11.80
CA GLU A 137 3.23 43.38 10.57
C GLU A 137 2.95 41.90 10.27
N LEU A 138 3.00 41.02 11.27
CA LEU A 138 2.64 39.61 11.09
C LEU A 138 1.18 39.44 10.63
N ILE A 139 0.25 40.14 11.28
CA ILE A 139 -1.17 40.16 10.90
C ILE A 139 -1.33 40.64 9.45
N TYR A 140 -0.60 41.69 9.06
CA TYR A 140 -0.62 42.20 7.70
C TYR A 140 -0.18 41.15 6.69
N PHE A 141 0.89 40.39 6.96
CA PHE A 141 1.31 39.27 6.10
C PHE A 141 0.24 38.18 5.99
N CYS A 142 -0.42 37.79 7.10
CA CYS A 142 -1.52 36.83 7.04
C CYS A 142 -2.65 37.30 6.10
N LEU A 143 -3.03 38.59 6.17
CA LEU A 143 -4.05 39.17 5.30
C LEU A 143 -3.61 39.23 3.82
N LEU A 144 -2.34 39.53 3.54
CA LEU A 144 -1.80 39.50 2.18
C LEU A 144 -1.77 38.09 1.58
N LEU A 145 -1.54 37.07 2.41
CA LEU A 145 -1.53 35.67 1.99
C LEU A 145 -2.94 35.05 1.89
N GLY A 146 -3.98 35.88 1.99
CA GLY A 146 -5.35 35.50 1.69
C GLY A 146 -6.20 35.11 2.89
N PHE A 147 -5.76 35.39 4.12
CA PHE A 147 -6.64 35.25 5.28
C PHE A 147 -7.83 36.23 5.19
N GLU A 148 -9.05 35.70 5.29
CA GLU A 148 -10.31 36.45 5.18
C GLU A 148 -11.10 36.46 6.50
N GLY A 149 -11.03 35.38 7.29
CA GLY A 149 -11.75 35.22 8.55
C GLY A 149 -13.25 35.49 8.42
N ARG A 150 -13.80 36.27 9.35
CA ARG A 150 -15.24 36.62 9.36
C ARG A 150 -15.74 37.35 8.10
N TYR A 151 -14.84 37.96 7.33
CA TYR A 151 -15.23 38.74 6.14
C TYR A 151 -15.54 37.87 4.92
N ARG A 152 -15.20 36.57 4.95
CA ARG A 152 -15.52 35.65 3.86
C ARG A 152 -17.03 35.48 3.61
N VAL A 153 -17.83 35.60 4.66
CA VAL A 153 -19.29 35.36 4.63
C VAL A 153 -20.12 36.64 4.47
N LEU A 154 -19.48 37.81 4.39
CA LEU A 154 -20.16 39.10 4.23
C LEU A 154 -20.24 39.49 2.76
N ASP A 155 -21.39 40.02 2.32
CA ASP A 155 -21.62 40.39 0.91
C ASP A 155 -20.60 41.41 0.36
N ASN A 156 -20.17 42.36 1.18
CA ASN A 156 -19.13 43.36 0.86
C ASN A 156 -17.79 43.08 1.56
N GLY A 157 -17.56 41.84 1.99
CA GLY A 157 -16.44 41.47 2.85
C GLY A 157 -15.06 41.69 2.23
N ARG A 158 -14.89 41.42 0.94
CA ARG A 158 -13.62 41.65 0.22
C ARG A 158 -13.21 43.12 0.22
N SER A 159 -14.14 44.02 -0.10
CA SER A 159 -13.89 45.48 -0.08
C SER A 159 -13.57 45.97 1.33
N GLN A 160 -14.23 45.41 2.36
CA GLN A 160 -13.89 45.70 3.76
C GLN A 160 -12.49 45.21 4.13
N LEU A 161 -12.10 44.00 3.71
CA LEU A 161 -10.74 43.47 3.92
C LEU A 161 -9.68 44.34 3.25
N ASP A 162 -9.91 44.78 2.01
CA ASP A 162 -8.96 45.64 1.31
C ASP A 162 -8.81 47.01 2.00
N THR A 163 -9.91 47.56 2.50
CA THR A 163 -9.88 48.76 3.34
C THR A 163 -9.07 48.55 4.62
N ILE A 164 -9.24 47.39 5.29
CA ILE A 164 -8.47 47.04 6.49
C ILE A 164 -6.98 46.90 6.16
N LYS A 165 -6.62 46.21 5.07
CA LYS A 165 -5.24 46.05 4.62
C LYS A 165 -4.58 47.41 4.35
N GLN A 166 -5.28 48.32 3.67
CA GLN A 166 -4.77 49.65 3.37
C GLN A 166 -4.54 50.48 4.66
N ARG A 167 -5.50 50.47 5.59
CA ARG A 167 -5.37 51.17 6.88
C ARG A 167 -4.22 50.60 7.72
N LEU A 168 -4.11 49.26 7.77
CA LEU A 168 -3.04 48.59 8.48
C LEU A 168 -1.67 48.91 7.88
N LEU A 169 -1.55 48.91 6.54
CA LEU A 169 -0.31 49.31 5.86
C LEU A 169 0.06 50.76 6.16
N GLN A 170 -0.90 51.69 6.11
CA GLN A 170 -0.66 53.10 6.45
C GLN A 170 -0.19 53.25 7.90
N MET A 171 -0.77 52.49 8.83
CA MET A 171 -0.38 52.47 10.23
C MET A 171 1.03 51.89 10.45
N ILE A 172 1.38 50.81 9.76
CA ILE A 172 2.74 50.26 9.81
C ILE A 172 3.75 51.28 9.27
N ARG A 173 3.43 51.92 8.15
CA ARG A 173 4.27 52.98 7.54
C ARG A 173 4.41 54.21 8.43
N SER A 174 3.38 54.60 9.18
CA SER A 174 3.47 55.74 10.09
C SER A 174 4.38 55.47 11.29
N VAL A 175 4.57 54.19 11.67
CA VAL A 175 5.47 53.78 12.76
C VAL A 175 6.89 53.53 12.26
N ARG A 176 7.06 52.75 11.18
CA ARG A 176 8.38 52.36 10.65
C ARG A 176 9.03 53.43 9.77
N GLY A 177 8.25 54.42 9.34
CA GLY A 177 8.63 55.33 8.27
C GLY A 177 8.35 54.76 6.89
N SER A 178 8.52 55.60 5.87
CA SER A 178 8.52 55.18 4.48
C SER A 178 9.78 54.38 4.17
N PHE A 179 9.63 53.20 3.55
CA PHE A 179 10.75 52.54 2.88
C PHE A 179 11.41 53.53 1.90
N ALA A 180 12.72 53.38 1.70
CA ALA A 180 13.46 54.20 0.74
C ALA A 180 12.69 54.24 -0.59
N ALA A 181 12.56 55.45 -1.15
CA ALA A 181 11.95 55.64 -2.46
C ALA A 181 12.61 54.69 -3.47
N ALA A 182 11.83 54.23 -4.45
CA ALA A 182 12.35 53.37 -5.52
C ALA A 182 13.69 53.94 -6.02
N LEU A 183 14.75 53.11 -6.02
CA LEU A 183 16.12 53.51 -6.34
C LEU A 183 16.22 54.24 -7.69
N SER A 184 15.25 54.03 -8.58
CA SER A 184 14.97 54.88 -9.74
C SER A 184 13.45 55.13 -9.86
N PRO A 185 12.99 56.37 -10.10
CA PRO A 185 11.61 56.68 -10.46
C PRO A 185 11.20 56.07 -11.83
N HIS A 186 12.19 55.77 -12.67
CA HIS A 186 12.02 55.10 -13.95
C HIS A 186 12.88 53.83 -13.96
N PRO A 187 12.38 52.72 -13.39
CA PRO A 187 13.06 51.43 -13.54
C PRO A 187 13.14 51.15 -15.03
N THR A 188 14.34 51.29 -15.59
CA THR A 188 14.63 50.81 -16.94
C THR A 188 14.97 49.35 -16.74
N ASP A 189 13.94 48.49 -16.75
CA ASP A 189 14.14 47.06 -16.85
C ASP A 189 14.78 46.83 -18.23
N GLN A 190 16.12 46.82 -18.30
CA GLN A 190 16.76 46.10 -19.37
C GLN A 190 16.50 44.64 -19.05
N PRO A 191 15.63 43.93 -19.78
CA PRO A 191 15.54 42.51 -19.60
C PRO A 191 16.94 41.98 -19.89
N VAL A 192 17.63 41.51 -18.86
CA VAL A 192 18.68 40.51 -19.04
C VAL A 192 17.90 39.27 -19.46
N LEU A 193 17.45 39.28 -20.73
CA LEU A 193 17.15 38.08 -21.47
C LEU A 193 18.46 37.32 -21.44
N ARG A 194 18.63 36.49 -20.41
CA ARG A 194 19.41 35.27 -20.56
C ARG A 194 18.80 34.64 -21.79
N LYS A 195 19.44 34.85 -22.93
CA LYS A 195 19.15 34.20 -24.19
C LYS A 195 19.45 32.74 -23.88
N LEU A 196 18.45 32.05 -23.32
CA LEU A 196 18.46 30.61 -23.13
C LEU A 196 18.79 30.10 -24.51
N TRP A 197 19.99 29.55 -24.65
CA TRP A 197 20.48 28.99 -25.87
C TRP A 197 19.48 27.90 -26.27
N ARG A 198 18.56 28.23 -27.18
CA ARG A 198 17.64 27.27 -27.77
C ARG A 198 18.37 26.74 -28.99
N PRO A 199 18.93 25.52 -28.95
CA PRO A 199 19.54 24.96 -30.14
C PRO A 199 18.49 24.93 -31.25
N MET A 200 18.90 25.29 -32.47
CA MET A 200 18.02 25.34 -33.65
C MET A 200 17.33 23.99 -33.90
N ILE A 201 17.91 22.92 -33.39
CA ILE A 201 17.38 21.56 -33.43
C ILE A 201 17.10 21.14 -31.97
N PRO A 202 15.84 20.87 -31.60
CA PRO A 202 15.54 20.40 -30.27
C PRO A 202 16.13 19.01 -30.05
N LEU A 203 16.57 18.71 -28.82
CA LEU A 203 17.24 17.44 -28.49
C LEU A 203 16.40 16.19 -28.85
N TRP A 204 15.06 16.30 -28.79
CA TRP A 204 14.17 15.22 -29.19
C TRP A 204 14.29 14.87 -30.68
N ALA A 205 14.59 15.84 -31.56
CA ALA A 205 14.76 15.59 -32.98
C ALA A 205 16.06 14.85 -33.27
N CYS A 206 17.14 15.16 -32.54
CA CYS A 206 18.38 14.39 -32.58
C CYS A 206 18.18 12.96 -32.08
N ALA A 207 17.44 12.79 -30.97
CA ALA A 207 17.12 11.47 -30.43
C ALA A 207 16.25 10.65 -31.40
N ALA A 208 15.27 11.27 -32.05
CA ALA A 208 14.43 10.61 -33.06
C ALA A 208 15.25 10.16 -34.27
N LEU A 209 16.17 11.01 -34.77
CA LEU A 209 17.05 10.67 -35.87
C LEU A 209 18.01 9.52 -35.51
N ALA A 210 18.61 9.57 -34.32
CA ALA A 210 19.47 8.50 -33.82
C ALA A 210 18.69 7.18 -33.67
N GLY A 211 17.46 7.23 -33.16
CA GLY A 211 16.57 6.06 -33.08
C GLY A 211 16.24 5.48 -34.45
N LEU A 212 15.91 6.34 -35.43
CA LEU A 212 15.64 5.91 -36.80
C LEU A 212 16.87 5.24 -37.44
N ALA A 213 18.06 5.83 -37.26
CA ALA A 213 19.31 5.25 -37.73
C ALA A 213 19.61 3.89 -37.08
N ALA A 214 19.37 3.75 -35.77
CA ALA A 214 19.54 2.48 -35.06
C ALA A 214 18.56 1.40 -35.56
N CYS A 215 17.30 1.76 -35.81
CA CYS A 215 16.31 0.85 -36.39
C CYS A 215 16.72 0.38 -37.79
N LEU A 216 17.15 1.29 -38.66
CA LEU A 216 17.65 0.95 -39.99
C LEU A 216 18.87 0.03 -39.91
N PHE A 217 19.80 0.34 -39.02
CA PHE A 217 20.99 -0.48 -38.80
C PHE A 217 20.61 -1.90 -38.32
N TYR A 218 19.68 -2.02 -37.38
CA TYR A 218 19.17 -3.30 -36.91
C TYR A 218 18.51 -4.11 -38.05
N ILE A 219 17.69 -3.47 -38.88
CA ILE A 219 17.05 -4.14 -40.03
C ILE A 219 18.10 -4.69 -40.99
N VAL A 220 19.13 -3.90 -41.32
CA VAL A 220 20.24 -4.33 -42.18
C VAL A 220 21.01 -5.51 -41.56
N LEU A 221 21.32 -5.44 -40.27
CA LEU A 221 21.98 -6.56 -39.57
C LEU A 221 21.12 -7.81 -39.55
N ASN A 222 19.81 -7.69 -39.32
CA ASN A 222 18.89 -8.81 -39.27
C ASN A 222 18.74 -9.48 -40.64
N TRP A 223 18.64 -8.70 -41.72
CA TRP A 223 18.67 -9.24 -43.08
C TRP A 223 20.00 -9.93 -43.40
N ARG A 224 21.12 -9.28 -43.11
CA ARG A 224 22.45 -9.86 -43.34
C ARG A 224 22.65 -11.16 -42.56
N LEU A 225 22.14 -11.23 -41.32
CA LEU A 225 22.17 -12.45 -40.52
C LEU A 225 21.30 -13.55 -41.14
N GLY A 226 20.12 -13.20 -41.65
CA GLY A 226 19.28 -14.10 -42.43
C GLY A 226 20.02 -14.72 -43.62
N ASP A 227 20.66 -13.88 -44.44
CA ASP A 227 21.41 -14.32 -45.63
C ASP A 227 22.53 -15.31 -45.29
N TYR A 228 23.21 -15.14 -44.14
CA TYR A 228 24.23 -16.08 -43.69
C TYR A 228 23.68 -17.35 -43.03
N THR A 229 22.55 -17.25 -42.32
CA THR A 229 21.99 -18.36 -41.53
C THR A 229 21.15 -19.31 -42.39
N SER A 230 20.37 -18.79 -43.35
CA SER A 230 19.52 -19.59 -44.24
C SER A 230 20.25 -20.75 -44.95
N PRO A 231 21.43 -20.56 -45.59
CA PRO A 231 22.11 -21.67 -46.26
C PRO A 231 22.70 -22.70 -45.28
N VAL A 232 23.12 -22.28 -44.08
CA VAL A 232 23.63 -23.19 -43.04
C VAL A 232 22.48 -24.03 -42.49
N LEU A 233 21.35 -23.38 -42.20
CA LEU A 233 20.16 -24.05 -41.69
C LEU A 233 19.59 -25.04 -42.73
N ALA A 234 19.59 -24.67 -44.01
CA ALA A 234 19.22 -25.57 -45.10
C ALA A 234 20.14 -26.81 -45.14
N LYS A 235 21.46 -26.64 -44.96
CA LYS A 235 22.41 -27.77 -44.87
C LYS A 235 22.15 -28.66 -43.65
N ILE A 236 21.80 -28.08 -42.50
CA ILE A 236 21.45 -28.85 -41.29
C ILE A 236 20.19 -29.68 -41.55
N TYR A 237 19.14 -29.09 -42.13
CA TYR A 237 17.90 -29.84 -42.42
C TYR A 237 18.07 -30.91 -43.49
N GLN A 238 19.02 -30.74 -44.41
CA GLN A 238 19.36 -31.75 -45.42
C GLN A 238 20.38 -32.77 -44.92
N THR A 239 20.90 -32.63 -43.70
CA THR A 239 21.81 -33.63 -43.12
C THR A 239 21.00 -34.87 -42.76
N THR A 240 21.28 -35.98 -43.42
CA THR A 240 20.71 -37.28 -43.06
C THR A 240 21.17 -37.66 -41.66
N LEU A 241 20.24 -37.62 -40.70
CA LEU A 241 20.49 -38.07 -39.34
C LEU A 241 20.86 -39.57 -39.38
N PRO A 242 21.91 -39.99 -38.66
CA PRO A 242 22.20 -41.41 -38.54
C PRO A 242 20.97 -42.10 -37.94
N GLU A 243 20.54 -43.18 -38.58
CA GLU A 243 19.44 -44.00 -38.09
C GLU A 243 19.93 -44.68 -36.81
N VAL A 244 19.63 -44.06 -35.66
CA VAL A 244 19.97 -44.62 -34.35
C VAL A 244 19.09 -45.85 -34.16
N GLN A 245 19.65 -47.02 -34.44
CA GLN A 245 19.07 -48.28 -33.98
C GLN A 245 19.14 -48.29 -32.46
N ILE A 246 18.04 -47.90 -31.81
CA ILE A 246 17.87 -47.99 -30.36
C ILE A 246 17.84 -49.48 -30.01
N ARG A 247 19.01 -50.06 -29.71
CA ARG A 247 19.13 -51.45 -29.26
C ARG A 247 18.45 -51.71 -27.91
N ASN A 248 18.14 -50.66 -27.15
CA ASN A 248 17.41 -50.74 -25.89
C ASN A 248 16.51 -49.51 -25.70
N PRO A 249 15.19 -49.61 -25.89
CA PRO A 249 14.28 -48.53 -25.54
C PRO A 249 14.36 -48.23 -24.03
N ALA A 250 14.24 -46.96 -23.67
CA ALA A 250 14.11 -46.57 -22.27
C ALA A 250 12.92 -47.31 -21.62
N PRO A 251 13.05 -47.79 -20.37
CA PRO A 251 11.95 -48.47 -19.69
C PRO A 251 10.70 -47.59 -19.69
N PRO A 252 9.50 -48.13 -19.97
CA PRO A 252 8.27 -47.38 -19.80
C PRO A 252 8.18 -46.83 -18.37
N PRO A 253 7.57 -45.64 -18.17
CA PRO A 253 7.33 -45.14 -16.82
C PRO A 253 6.64 -46.23 -15.99
N PRO A 254 7.02 -46.40 -14.71
CA PRO A 254 6.42 -47.43 -13.87
C PRO A 254 4.90 -47.27 -13.85
N PRO A 255 4.14 -48.39 -13.81
CA PRO A 255 2.68 -48.33 -13.78
C PRO A 255 2.24 -47.46 -12.60
N SER A 256 1.22 -46.62 -12.81
CA SER A 256 0.59 -45.83 -11.74
C SER A 256 -0.27 -46.74 -10.87
N LEU A 257 -0.28 -46.49 -9.57
CA LEU A 257 -1.10 -47.21 -8.60
C LEU A 257 -2.59 -47.15 -9.01
N ASN A 258 -3.22 -48.27 -9.33
CA ASN A 258 -4.57 -48.26 -9.93
C ASN A 258 -5.70 -48.43 -8.90
N LEU A 259 -5.79 -47.53 -7.92
CA LEU A 259 -6.93 -47.53 -7.00
C LEU A 259 -8.21 -47.03 -7.68
N LYS A 260 -8.07 -46.18 -8.70
CA LYS A 260 -9.22 -45.65 -9.46
C LYS A 260 -10.03 -46.74 -10.16
N SER A 261 -9.41 -47.81 -10.68
CA SER A 261 -10.18 -48.92 -11.26
C SER A 261 -10.90 -49.73 -10.19
N PHE A 262 -10.27 -49.94 -9.03
CA PHE A 262 -10.85 -50.74 -7.95
C PHE A 262 -12.07 -50.04 -7.34
N LEU A 263 -11.99 -48.73 -7.12
CA LEU A 263 -13.06 -47.91 -6.52
C LEU A 263 -14.03 -47.31 -7.54
N LYS A 264 -14.04 -47.82 -8.78
CA LYS A 264 -14.90 -47.31 -9.85
C LYS A 264 -16.40 -47.27 -9.47
N PRO A 265 -16.98 -48.29 -8.80
CA PRO A 265 -18.37 -48.21 -8.37
C PRO A 265 -18.65 -47.02 -7.45
N GLU A 266 -17.78 -46.77 -6.46
CA GLU A 266 -17.94 -45.68 -5.51
C GLU A 266 -17.72 -44.29 -6.14
N ILE A 267 -16.89 -44.23 -7.19
CA ILE A 267 -16.67 -43.02 -8.00
C ILE A 267 -17.91 -42.72 -8.85
N ASP A 268 -18.46 -43.74 -9.52
CA ASP A 268 -19.63 -43.60 -10.38
C ASP A 268 -20.88 -43.19 -9.54
N GLU A 269 -20.99 -43.64 -8.30
CA GLU A 269 -22.00 -43.21 -7.31
C GLU A 269 -21.71 -41.83 -6.68
N GLY A 270 -20.55 -41.23 -6.98
CA GLY A 270 -20.15 -39.91 -6.49
C GLY A 270 -19.82 -39.85 -4.99
N LEU A 271 -19.59 -41.01 -4.36
CA LEU A 271 -19.25 -41.16 -2.95
C LEU A 271 -17.78 -40.79 -2.66
N VAL A 272 -16.89 -41.10 -3.60
CA VAL A 272 -15.45 -40.80 -3.53
C VAL A 272 -14.93 -40.20 -4.84
N ALA A 273 -13.79 -39.51 -4.76
CA ALA A 273 -12.99 -39.13 -5.93
C ALA A 273 -11.57 -39.64 -5.75
N VAL A 274 -10.95 -40.20 -6.78
CA VAL A 274 -9.60 -40.80 -6.71
C VAL A 274 -8.67 -40.11 -7.69
N ARG A 275 -7.49 -39.71 -7.20
CA ARG A 275 -6.39 -39.18 -8.01
C ARG A 275 -5.15 -40.06 -7.82
N ASP A 276 -4.77 -40.76 -8.88
CA ASP A 276 -3.59 -41.62 -8.91
C ASP A 276 -2.40 -40.85 -9.51
N GLU A 277 -1.28 -40.82 -8.79
CA GLU A 277 0.01 -40.25 -9.20
C GLU A 277 1.09 -41.36 -9.18
N ALA A 278 2.33 -41.04 -9.55
CA ALA A 278 3.39 -42.06 -9.72
C ALA A 278 3.82 -42.72 -8.39
N ASP A 279 3.77 -41.99 -7.29
CA ASP A 279 4.26 -42.38 -5.95
C ASP A 279 3.18 -42.28 -4.85
N GLN A 280 1.99 -41.76 -5.18
CA GLN A 280 0.87 -41.66 -4.25
C GLN A 280 -0.50 -41.78 -4.94
N SER A 281 -1.49 -42.25 -4.19
CA SER A 281 -2.90 -42.20 -4.58
C SER A 281 -3.73 -41.54 -3.50
N VAL A 282 -4.57 -40.58 -3.89
CA VAL A 282 -5.39 -39.78 -2.97
C VAL A 282 -6.87 -40.09 -3.20
N VAL A 283 -7.53 -40.61 -2.17
CA VAL A 283 -8.97 -40.87 -2.16
C VAL A 283 -9.67 -39.79 -1.33
N THR A 284 -10.52 -39.00 -1.97
CA THR A 284 -11.24 -37.87 -1.36
C THR A 284 -12.69 -38.26 -1.05
N LEU A 285 -13.08 -38.19 0.22
CA LEU A 285 -14.44 -38.36 0.69
C LEU A 285 -15.09 -37.01 1.01
N LYS A 286 -16.29 -36.78 0.49
CA LYS A 286 -17.06 -35.55 0.75
C LYS A 286 -17.58 -35.54 2.19
N GLY A 287 -17.26 -34.49 2.95
CA GLY A 287 -17.53 -34.37 4.38
C GLY A 287 -19.02 -34.32 4.74
N ASP A 288 -19.85 -33.64 3.93
CA ASP A 288 -21.30 -33.49 4.17
C ASP A 288 -22.09 -34.79 4.03
N GLY A 289 -21.53 -35.73 3.25
CA GLY A 289 -22.02 -37.09 3.17
C GLY A 289 -21.51 -37.92 4.34
N LEU A 290 -20.22 -37.78 4.67
CA LEU A 290 -19.50 -38.65 5.57
C LEU A 290 -19.87 -38.45 7.05
N PHE A 291 -20.09 -37.20 7.47
CA PHE A 291 -20.43 -36.86 8.86
C PHE A 291 -21.68 -35.96 8.90
N ALA A 292 -22.45 -36.05 10.00
CA ALA A 292 -23.40 -35.00 10.32
C ALA A 292 -22.66 -33.68 10.70
N SER A 293 -23.37 -32.55 10.60
CA SER A 293 -22.80 -31.24 10.99
C SER A 293 -22.35 -31.28 12.46
N GLY A 294 -21.11 -30.84 12.74
CA GLY A 294 -20.53 -30.88 14.08
C GLY A 294 -20.27 -32.28 14.67
N SER A 295 -20.53 -33.35 13.93
CA SER A 295 -20.29 -34.73 14.38
C SER A 295 -18.98 -35.29 13.83
N THR A 296 -18.43 -36.24 14.58
CA THR A 296 -17.31 -37.12 14.19
C THR A 296 -17.76 -38.57 13.94
N GLU A 297 -19.06 -38.83 14.04
CA GLU A 297 -19.64 -40.15 13.77
C GLU A 297 -19.87 -40.32 12.26
N ILE A 298 -19.33 -41.41 11.72
CA ILE A 298 -19.42 -41.75 10.30
C ILE A 298 -20.82 -42.27 10.02
N ARG A 299 -21.45 -41.78 8.95
CA ARG A 299 -22.75 -42.30 8.52
C ARG A 299 -22.59 -43.72 7.96
N GLY A 300 -23.48 -44.63 8.35
CA GLY A 300 -23.38 -46.07 8.02
C GLY A 300 -23.15 -46.41 6.54
N ARG A 301 -23.69 -45.61 5.60
CA ARG A 301 -23.45 -45.81 4.15
C ARG A 301 -21.97 -45.67 3.75
N TYR A 302 -21.18 -44.90 4.49
CA TYR A 302 -19.75 -44.71 4.24
C TYR A 302 -18.86 -45.72 4.97
N ASP A 303 -19.39 -46.48 5.93
CA ASP A 303 -18.62 -47.57 6.54
C ASP A 303 -18.24 -48.63 5.49
N ALA A 304 -19.19 -49.01 4.62
CA ALA A 304 -18.93 -49.93 3.51
C ALA A 304 -17.92 -49.36 2.49
N VAL A 305 -17.97 -48.04 2.23
CA VAL A 305 -17.02 -47.36 1.34
C VAL A 305 -15.61 -47.37 1.94
N ILE A 306 -15.48 -47.05 3.23
CA ILE A 306 -14.18 -47.05 3.93
C ILE A 306 -13.62 -48.47 4.02
N GLN A 307 -14.47 -49.48 4.20
CA GLN A 307 -14.07 -50.90 4.14
C GLN A 307 -13.46 -51.25 2.78
N ARG A 308 -14.13 -50.89 1.68
CA ARG A 308 -13.60 -51.13 0.33
C ARG A 308 -12.31 -50.35 0.04
N ILE A 309 -12.17 -49.13 0.57
CA ILE A 309 -10.90 -48.40 0.50
C ILE A 309 -9.80 -49.16 1.24
N ALA A 310 -10.08 -49.70 2.43
CA ALA A 310 -9.11 -50.49 3.18
C ALA A 310 -8.71 -51.78 2.44
N GLU A 311 -9.67 -52.48 1.82
CA GLU A 311 -9.41 -53.66 0.97
C GLU A 311 -8.49 -53.32 -0.20
N ALA A 312 -8.75 -52.21 -0.90
CA ALA A 312 -7.89 -51.73 -1.99
C ALA A 312 -6.46 -51.46 -1.49
N MET A 313 -6.33 -50.82 -0.32
CA MET A 313 -5.04 -50.44 0.27
C MET A 313 -4.29 -51.60 0.92
N ASN A 314 -4.95 -52.72 1.25
CA ASN A 314 -4.27 -53.93 1.73
C ASN A 314 -3.40 -54.59 0.66
N ASN A 315 -3.80 -54.45 -0.61
CA ASN A 315 -3.08 -55.04 -1.74
C ASN A 315 -1.84 -54.24 -2.17
N VAL A 316 -1.56 -53.12 -1.50
CA VAL A 316 -0.43 -52.23 -1.80
C VAL A 316 0.34 -51.95 -0.52
N SER A 317 1.67 -52.02 -0.55
CA SER A 317 2.53 -51.58 0.55
C SER A 317 2.77 -50.06 0.50
N GLY A 318 2.94 -49.41 1.65
CA GLY A 318 2.97 -47.94 1.71
C GLY A 318 2.40 -47.37 3.00
N LYS A 319 2.62 -46.07 3.24
CA LYS A 319 2.06 -45.36 4.40
C LYS A 319 0.70 -44.78 4.01
N ILE A 320 -0.27 -44.89 4.92
CA ILE A 320 -1.61 -44.34 4.73
C ILE A 320 -1.75 -43.12 5.64
N LEU A 321 -2.07 -41.97 5.05
CA LEU A 321 -2.31 -40.73 5.76
C LEU A 321 -3.76 -40.28 5.55
N VAL A 322 -4.52 -40.19 6.64
CA VAL A 322 -5.88 -39.68 6.66
C VAL A 322 -5.86 -38.22 7.09
N VAL A 323 -6.24 -37.31 6.21
CA VAL A 323 -6.21 -35.88 6.46
C VAL A 323 -7.62 -35.31 6.45
N GLY A 324 -8.04 -34.69 7.55
CA GLY A 324 -9.32 -34.00 7.65
C GLY A 324 -9.20 -32.52 7.31
N TYR A 325 -10.13 -32.00 6.51
CA TYR A 325 -10.26 -30.58 6.17
C TYR A 325 -11.67 -30.05 6.50
N SER A 326 -11.74 -28.76 6.84
CA SER A 326 -12.97 -28.00 7.06
C SER A 326 -13.09 -26.85 6.05
N ASP A 327 -14.23 -26.16 6.07
CA ASP A 327 -14.34 -24.84 5.43
C ASP A 327 -13.83 -23.74 6.36
N ASN A 328 -13.96 -22.49 5.91
CA ASN A 328 -13.56 -21.28 6.64
C ASN A 328 -14.62 -20.77 7.63
N VAL A 329 -15.70 -21.52 7.91
CA VAL A 329 -16.71 -21.11 8.88
C VAL A 329 -16.20 -21.52 10.26
N PRO A 330 -15.98 -20.59 11.20
CA PRO A 330 -15.46 -20.95 12.51
C PRO A 330 -16.47 -21.82 13.28
N ILE A 331 -16.06 -23.03 13.70
CA ILE A 331 -16.84 -23.81 14.64
C ILE A 331 -16.57 -23.38 16.09
N ARG A 332 -17.64 -23.15 16.85
CA ARG A 332 -17.61 -23.01 18.31
C ARG A 332 -18.70 -23.89 18.89
N SER A 333 -18.34 -25.09 19.30
CA SER A 333 -19.26 -26.04 19.93
C SER A 333 -18.72 -26.46 21.28
N ALA A 334 -19.59 -26.97 22.17
CA ALA A 334 -19.16 -27.50 23.46
C ALA A 334 -18.12 -28.65 23.35
N ARG A 335 -18.02 -29.30 22.18
CA ARG A 335 -17.17 -30.47 21.94
C ARG A 335 -15.85 -30.15 21.22
N PHE A 336 -15.77 -29.08 20.44
CA PHE A 336 -14.58 -28.72 19.65
C PHE A 336 -14.36 -27.21 19.71
N ALA A 337 -13.15 -26.80 20.09
CA ALA A 337 -12.75 -25.40 20.24
C ALA A 337 -12.30 -24.75 18.92
N SER A 338 -11.93 -25.56 17.92
CA SER A 338 -11.48 -25.06 16.61
C SER A 338 -11.81 -26.01 15.45
N ASN A 339 -11.78 -25.44 14.23
CA ASN A 339 -11.88 -26.20 12.98
C ASN A 339 -10.77 -27.25 12.85
N TYR A 340 -9.58 -26.95 13.37
CA TYR A 340 -8.47 -27.89 13.43
C TYR A 340 -8.84 -29.14 14.26
N GLU A 341 -9.34 -28.94 15.49
CA GLU A 341 -9.75 -30.05 16.38
C GLU A 341 -10.86 -30.91 15.77
N LEU A 342 -11.89 -30.29 15.18
CA LEU A 342 -12.96 -31.03 14.49
C LEU A 342 -12.39 -31.86 13.34
N SER A 343 -11.52 -31.27 12.52
CA SER A 343 -10.93 -31.94 11.36
C SER A 343 -10.03 -33.11 11.76
N LEU A 344 -9.25 -32.96 12.84
CA LEU A 344 -8.41 -34.01 13.41
C LEU A 344 -9.27 -35.16 13.96
N ALA A 345 -10.31 -34.84 14.73
CA ALA A 345 -11.19 -35.84 15.32
C ALA A 345 -11.95 -36.63 14.24
N ARG A 346 -12.36 -35.98 13.15
CA ARG A 346 -12.96 -36.66 11.97
C ARG A 346 -11.96 -37.58 11.27
N ALA A 347 -10.72 -37.14 11.10
CA ALA A 347 -9.65 -37.98 10.53
C ALA A 347 -9.38 -39.21 11.42
N GLN A 348 -9.39 -39.05 12.74
CA GLN A 348 -9.24 -40.15 13.71
C GLN A 348 -10.40 -41.14 13.66
N SER A 349 -11.64 -40.69 13.47
CA SER A 349 -12.79 -41.59 13.26
C SER A 349 -12.59 -42.46 12.01
N VAL A 350 -12.16 -41.86 10.90
CA VAL A 350 -11.90 -42.60 9.65
C VAL A 350 -10.71 -43.55 9.81
N GLN A 351 -9.64 -43.10 10.47
CA GLN A 351 -8.50 -43.96 10.83
C GLN A 351 -8.96 -45.18 11.64
N THR A 352 -9.84 -45.00 12.61
CA THR A 352 -10.33 -46.09 13.47
C THR A 352 -11.09 -47.13 12.65
N VAL A 353 -11.92 -46.71 11.68
CA VAL A 353 -12.64 -47.63 10.79
C VAL A 353 -11.68 -48.33 9.83
N LEU A 354 -10.71 -47.61 9.23
CA LEU A 354 -9.68 -48.20 8.37
C LEU A 354 -8.84 -49.24 9.11
N GLN A 355 -8.39 -48.93 10.33
CA GLN A 355 -7.53 -49.82 11.13
C GLN A 355 -8.18 -51.16 11.47
N LYS A 356 -9.51 -51.23 11.55
CA LYS A 356 -10.23 -52.50 11.77
C LYS A 356 -10.17 -53.44 10.56
N GLN A 357 -9.93 -52.90 9.36
CA GLN A 357 -10.02 -53.63 8.10
C GLN A 357 -8.67 -53.80 7.41
N LEU A 358 -7.65 -53.04 7.83
CA LEU A 358 -6.30 -53.15 7.30
C LEU A 358 -5.53 -54.30 7.95
N ALA A 359 -4.83 -55.08 7.13
CA ALA A 359 -3.96 -56.16 7.58
C ALA A 359 -2.78 -55.69 8.46
N LYS A 360 -2.37 -54.42 8.30
CA LYS A 360 -1.32 -53.78 9.11
C LYS A 360 -1.82 -52.40 9.62
N PRO A 361 -2.53 -52.36 10.77
CA PRO A 361 -3.14 -51.13 11.28
C PRO A 361 -2.15 -49.99 11.58
N SER A 362 -0.89 -50.33 11.88
CA SER A 362 0.19 -49.37 12.17
C SER A 362 0.61 -48.52 10.96
N ARG A 363 0.14 -48.84 9.76
CA ARG A 363 0.43 -48.08 8.53
C ARG A 363 -0.41 -46.80 8.39
N VAL A 364 -1.45 -46.63 9.20
CA VAL A 364 -2.37 -45.48 9.13
C VAL A 364 -2.03 -44.41 10.16
N LYS A 365 -1.92 -43.16 9.71
CA LYS A 365 -1.87 -41.97 10.57
C LYS A 365 -3.02 -41.03 10.25
N ALA A 366 -3.47 -40.26 11.24
CA ALA A 366 -4.47 -39.22 11.08
C ALA A 366 -3.88 -37.83 11.35
N GLU A 367 -4.24 -36.84 10.53
CA GLU A 367 -3.89 -35.44 10.70
C GLU A 367 -5.13 -34.55 10.48
N GLY A 368 -5.22 -33.45 11.24
CA GLY A 368 -6.19 -32.39 11.00
C GLY A 368 -5.51 -31.21 10.30
N ARG A 369 -6.18 -30.59 9.33
CA ARG A 369 -5.68 -29.40 8.62
C ARG A 369 -6.62 -28.20 8.72
N GLY A 370 -7.77 -28.36 9.38
CA GLY A 370 -8.78 -27.30 9.50
C GLY A 370 -9.13 -26.73 8.12
N GLU A 371 -9.17 -25.41 8.03
CA GLU A 371 -9.51 -24.65 6.81
C GLU A 371 -8.33 -24.42 5.85
N THR A 372 -7.14 -24.93 6.18
CA THR A 372 -5.95 -24.75 5.36
C THR A 372 -6.03 -25.57 4.07
N HIS A 373 -5.37 -25.11 3.01
CA HIS A 373 -5.36 -25.77 1.68
C HIS A 373 -6.76 -26.07 1.12
N PRO A 374 -7.60 -25.03 0.90
CA PRO A 374 -8.91 -25.21 0.29
C PRO A 374 -8.77 -25.72 -1.14
N LEU A 375 -9.58 -26.72 -1.52
CA LEU A 375 -9.63 -27.27 -2.87
C LEU A 375 -10.23 -26.27 -3.86
N VAL A 376 -11.20 -25.48 -3.39
CA VAL A 376 -11.89 -24.43 -4.15
C VAL A 376 -12.08 -23.17 -3.29
N PRO A 377 -12.25 -21.97 -3.88
CA PRO A 377 -12.48 -20.74 -3.09
C PRO A 377 -13.73 -20.86 -2.21
N ASN A 378 -13.66 -20.44 -0.93
CA ASN A 378 -14.77 -20.52 0.05
C ASN A 378 -15.93 -19.50 -0.21
N ASN A 379 -16.16 -19.11 -1.45
CA ASN A 379 -17.08 -18.04 -1.86
C ASN A 379 -18.56 -18.47 -2.00
N SER A 380 -18.86 -19.77 -2.04
CA SER A 380 -20.23 -20.30 -2.14
C SER A 380 -20.49 -21.43 -1.14
N ALA A 381 -21.75 -21.70 -0.83
CA ALA A 381 -22.12 -22.81 0.04
C ALA A 381 -21.69 -24.17 -0.54
N GLU A 382 -21.79 -24.32 -1.86
CA GLU A 382 -21.34 -25.51 -2.59
C GLU A 382 -19.81 -25.67 -2.52
N ASN A 383 -19.04 -24.58 -2.68
CA ASN A 383 -17.59 -24.65 -2.58
C ASN A 383 -17.12 -24.94 -1.16
N ARG A 384 -17.79 -24.39 -0.15
CA ARG A 384 -17.54 -24.76 1.25
C ARG A 384 -17.83 -26.24 1.51
N ALA A 385 -18.89 -26.79 0.93
CA ALA A 385 -19.19 -28.22 0.99
C ALA A 385 -18.08 -29.09 0.37
N ARG A 386 -17.45 -28.66 -0.72
CA ARG A 386 -16.31 -29.36 -1.35
C ARG A 386 -15.03 -29.27 -0.50
N ASN A 387 -14.86 -28.20 0.27
CA ASN A 387 -13.70 -28.04 1.15
C ASN A 387 -13.81 -28.85 2.45
N ARG A 388 -15.03 -29.09 2.94
CA ARG A 388 -15.31 -30.06 4.01
C ARG A 388 -15.11 -31.47 3.47
N ARG A 389 -13.93 -32.05 3.68
CA ARG A 389 -13.56 -33.37 3.11
C ARG A 389 -12.57 -34.11 4.00
N VAL A 390 -12.48 -35.42 3.78
CA VAL A 390 -11.39 -36.25 4.32
C VAL A 390 -10.67 -36.87 3.14
N GLU A 391 -9.34 -36.72 3.11
CA GLU A 391 -8.48 -37.34 2.12
C GLU A 391 -7.75 -38.52 2.75
N ILE A 392 -7.73 -39.65 2.07
CA ILE A 392 -6.93 -40.82 2.45
C ILE A 392 -5.86 -40.98 1.38
N THR A 393 -4.62 -40.69 1.75
CA THR A 393 -3.47 -40.75 0.85
C THR A 393 -2.66 -42.01 1.12
N LEU A 394 -2.46 -42.83 0.11
CA LEU A 394 -1.54 -43.96 0.14
C LEU A 394 -0.24 -43.55 -0.55
N GLN A 395 0.85 -43.49 0.20
CA GLN A 395 2.19 -43.17 -0.28
C GLN A 395 3.00 -44.46 -0.43
N VAL A 396 3.51 -44.73 -1.62
CA VAL A 396 4.28 -45.93 -1.95
C VAL A 396 5.75 -45.53 -2.09
N ALA A 397 6.67 -46.35 -1.58
CA ALA A 397 8.09 -46.10 -1.78
C ALA A 397 8.45 -46.36 -3.26
N PRO A 398 9.31 -45.54 -3.89
CA PRO A 398 9.61 -45.63 -5.31
C PRO A 398 10.11 -47.01 -5.78
N ASP A 399 10.70 -47.81 -4.89
CA ASP A 399 11.24 -49.14 -5.20
C ASP A 399 10.17 -50.26 -5.20
N THR A 400 8.97 -50.02 -4.65
CA THR A 400 7.92 -51.06 -4.49
C THR A 400 6.81 -51.00 -5.54
N THR A 401 6.71 -49.91 -6.29
CA THR A 401 5.61 -49.63 -7.24
C THR A 401 5.52 -50.65 -8.37
N GLN A 402 6.65 -51.10 -8.93
CA GLN A 402 6.64 -52.05 -10.07
C GLN A 402 6.27 -53.50 -9.70
N ALA A 403 6.60 -53.97 -8.50
CA ALA A 403 6.40 -55.37 -8.11
C ALA A 403 4.96 -55.66 -7.66
N GLU A 404 4.30 -54.72 -6.99
CA GLU A 404 2.96 -54.91 -6.43
C GLU A 404 1.83 -54.63 -7.43
N LEU A 405 2.06 -53.73 -8.40
CA LEU A 405 1.09 -53.44 -9.47
C LEU A 405 0.88 -54.60 -10.45
N ASN A 406 1.91 -55.41 -10.68
CA ASN A 406 1.80 -56.62 -11.49
C ASN A 406 0.97 -57.74 -10.82
N GLY A 407 0.74 -57.67 -9.50
CA GLY A 407 -0.09 -58.61 -8.74
C GLY A 407 -1.59 -58.31 -8.74
N LEU A 408 -2.00 -57.11 -9.15
CA LEU A 408 -3.42 -56.68 -9.15
C LEU A 408 -4.22 -57.22 -10.35
N ALA A 409 -3.57 -57.83 -11.34
CA ALA A 409 -4.23 -58.48 -12.46
C ALA A 409 -4.56 -59.94 -12.14
N ARG A 410 -5.63 -60.16 -11.35
CA ARG A 410 -6.56 -61.32 -11.36
C ARG A 410 -7.22 -61.47 -9.97
N GLY A 411 -8.35 -60.81 -9.80
CA GLY A 411 -9.37 -61.21 -8.83
C GLY A 411 -10.69 -61.30 -9.58
N ASN A 412 -11.21 -62.52 -9.74
CA ASN A 412 -12.56 -62.80 -10.24
C ASN A 412 -13.62 -62.32 -9.26
#